data_AF-A0A536L0D3-F1
#
_entry.id   AF-A0A536L0D3-F1
#
_cell.length_a   1.000
_cell.length_b   1.000
_cell.length_c   1.000
_cell.angle_alpha   90.00
_cell.angle_beta   90.00
_cell.angle_gamma   90.00
#
_symmetry.space_group_name_H-M   'P 1'
#
loop_
_entity.id
_entity.type
_entity.pdbx_description
1 polymer ?
#
loop_
_entity_poly.entity_id
_entity_poly.type
_entity_poly.pdbx_seq_one_letter_code
_entity_poly.pdbx_strand_id
1 'polypeptide(L)'
;MLSLAGLAATLALAAVATSAGTAFAYGRADHPLAQVEVSANCDNPSFPLCQPFPAGVGTGGIWYWVELDADGTGDLSGAACGHTVGGVGGPGGAGAGSIKGTATWQYTTLETAPPGAIFFGTFDPHDRYYAVTITDGSTWLIPTTTGHYAQKLANGVQLQITVAP
;
A
#
# COMPACT_ATOMS: atom_id res chain seq x y z
N MET A 1 -13.48 -45.24 -39.38
CA MET A 1 -14.19 -44.09 -38.77
C MET A 1 -13.15 -43.20 -38.11
N LEU A 2 -13.30 -41.90 -38.34
CA LEU A 2 -12.35 -40.81 -38.16
C LEU A 2 -12.26 -40.37 -36.68
N SER A 3 -11.05 -40.06 -36.23
CA SER A 3 -10.60 -39.07 -35.23
C SER A 3 -11.39 -38.78 -33.94
N LEU A 4 -10.67 -38.67 -32.81
CA LEU A 4 -10.32 -37.36 -32.23
C LEU A 4 -9.26 -37.53 -31.11
N ALA A 5 -8.10 -36.90 -31.32
CA ALA A 5 -7.06 -36.71 -30.33
C ALA A 5 -7.50 -35.68 -29.28
N GLY A 6 -7.32 -36.01 -28.00
CA GLY A 6 -7.59 -35.12 -26.87
C GLY A 6 -6.31 -34.42 -26.42
N LEU A 7 -6.26 -33.12 -26.68
CA LEU A 7 -5.20 -32.13 -26.40
C LEU A 7 -4.60 -32.24 -24.98
N ALA A 8 -3.27 -32.34 -24.92
CA ALA A 8 -2.49 -32.01 -23.73
C ALA A 8 -2.39 -30.48 -23.62
N ALA A 9 -3.07 -29.88 -22.63
CA ALA A 9 -2.92 -28.47 -22.31
C ALA A 9 -1.81 -28.31 -21.26
N THR A 10 -0.61 -27.99 -21.73
CA THR A 10 0.50 -27.48 -20.92
C THR A 10 0.10 -26.14 -20.30
N LEU A 11 -0.07 -26.11 -18.98
CA LEU A 11 -0.15 -24.87 -18.20
C LEU A 11 1.23 -24.21 -18.20
N ALA A 12 1.47 -23.29 -19.13
CA ALA A 12 2.65 -22.45 -19.10
C ALA A 12 2.50 -21.45 -17.94
N LEU A 13 3.36 -21.60 -16.91
CA LEU A 13 3.57 -20.61 -15.87
C LEU A 13 4.08 -19.31 -16.55
N ALA A 14 3.21 -18.33 -16.74
CA ALA A 14 3.64 -16.97 -16.99
C ALA A 14 4.19 -16.42 -15.67
N ALA A 15 5.50 -16.55 -15.47
CA ALA A 15 6.22 -15.75 -14.49
C ALA A 15 6.13 -14.29 -14.97
N VAL A 16 5.10 -13.58 -14.53
CA VAL A 16 5.03 -12.13 -14.69
C VAL A 16 6.11 -11.57 -13.77
N ALA A 17 7.29 -11.32 -14.34
CA ALA A 17 8.28 -10.47 -13.71
C ALA A 17 7.64 -9.09 -13.60
N THR A 18 7.03 -8.79 -12.46
CA THR A 18 6.69 -7.42 -12.08
C THR A 18 8.01 -6.72 -11.82
N SER A 19 8.63 -6.19 -12.87
CA SER A 19 9.56 -5.09 -12.69
C SER A 19 8.78 -4.01 -11.96
N ALA A 20 9.08 -3.77 -10.69
CA ALA A 20 8.67 -2.56 -10.00
C ALA A 20 9.13 -1.41 -10.90
N GLY A 21 8.19 -0.81 -11.63
CA GLY A 21 8.49 0.33 -12.46
C GLY A 21 8.99 1.42 -11.53
N THR A 22 10.08 2.07 -11.88
CA THR A 22 10.49 3.31 -11.20
C THR A 22 9.32 4.29 -11.33
N ALA A 23 8.59 4.52 -10.24
CA ALA A 23 7.66 5.63 -10.16
C ALA A 23 8.49 6.91 -10.35
N PHE A 24 8.26 7.62 -11.44
CA PHE A 24 8.86 8.95 -11.60
C PHE A 24 8.07 9.92 -10.74
N ALA A 25 8.82 10.68 -9.94
CA ALA A 25 8.27 11.72 -9.11
C ALA A 25 7.31 12.65 -9.87
N TYR A 26 6.11 12.84 -9.30
CA TYR A 26 5.17 13.84 -9.76
C TYR A 26 5.29 15.05 -8.83
N GLY A 27 6.00 16.08 -9.27
CA GLY A 27 6.33 17.21 -8.40
C GLY A 27 7.67 17.81 -8.77
N ARG A 28 8.14 18.75 -7.95
CA ARG A 28 9.49 19.30 -8.07
C ARG A 28 10.41 18.29 -7.40
N ALA A 29 10.85 17.26 -8.12
CA ALA A 29 11.82 16.28 -7.60
C ALA A 29 13.15 16.98 -7.31
N ASP A 30 13.26 17.63 -6.16
CA ASP A 30 14.34 18.52 -5.76
C ASP A 30 15.25 17.84 -4.75
N HIS A 31 15.72 16.67 -5.17
CA HIS A 31 16.67 15.79 -4.48
C HIS A 31 15.96 14.93 -3.40
N PRO A 32 15.15 13.93 -3.84
CA PRO A 32 14.52 13.01 -2.91
C PRO A 32 15.56 12.36 -2.00
N LEU A 33 15.26 12.37 -0.70
CA LEU A 33 15.98 11.58 0.30
C LEU A 33 15.60 10.11 0.19
N ALA A 34 14.31 9.86 -0.06
CA ALA A 34 13.76 8.53 -0.24
C ALA A 34 12.41 8.60 -0.99
N GLN A 35 12.06 7.50 -1.64
CA GLN A 35 10.73 7.25 -2.19
C GLN A 35 10.10 6.07 -1.46
N VAL A 36 8.85 6.24 -1.07
CA VAL A 36 8.07 5.26 -0.33
C VAL A 36 6.84 4.88 -1.14
N GLU A 37 6.68 3.60 -1.45
CA GLU A 37 5.43 3.08 -1.98
C GLU A 37 4.72 2.27 -0.90
N VAL A 38 3.44 2.55 -0.68
CA VAL A 38 2.58 1.80 0.23
C VAL A 38 1.41 1.25 -0.57
N SER A 39 1.15 -0.05 -0.47
CA SER A 39 -0.08 -0.64 -1.00
C SER A 39 -0.74 -1.52 0.05
N ALA A 40 -2.05 -1.39 0.19
CA ALA A 40 -2.83 -2.22 1.09
C ALA A 40 -4.09 -2.69 0.40
N ASN A 41 -4.55 -3.88 0.76
CA ASN A 41 -5.76 -4.47 0.21
C ASN A 41 -6.55 -5.20 1.29
N CYS A 42 -7.86 -5.04 1.24
CA CYS A 42 -8.84 -5.56 2.18
C CYS A 42 -10.00 -6.19 1.40
N ASP A 43 -9.94 -7.50 1.19
CA ASP A 43 -10.95 -8.28 0.46
C ASP A 43 -11.78 -9.18 1.38
N ASN A 44 -11.40 -9.30 2.65
CA ASN A 44 -12.06 -10.20 3.59
C ASN A 44 -12.96 -9.42 4.54
N PRO A 45 -14.27 -9.26 4.23
CA PRO A 45 -15.17 -8.49 5.08
C PRO A 45 -15.27 -9.09 6.49
N SER A 46 -14.99 -10.37 6.72
CA SER A 46 -15.02 -10.96 8.07
C SER A 46 -13.84 -10.50 8.95
N PHE A 47 -12.79 -9.93 8.37
CA PHE A 47 -11.69 -9.35 9.13
C PHE A 47 -12.08 -7.94 9.60
N PRO A 48 -11.89 -7.60 10.90
CA PRO A 48 -12.37 -6.32 11.45
C PRO A 48 -11.96 -5.08 10.67
N LEU A 49 -10.72 -5.02 10.14
CA LEU A 49 -10.27 -3.88 9.34
C LEU A 49 -11.08 -3.70 8.05
N CYS A 50 -11.56 -4.78 7.41
CA CYS A 50 -12.30 -4.69 6.15
C CYS A 50 -13.81 -4.54 6.34
N GLN A 51 -14.31 -4.51 7.59
CA GLN A 51 -15.71 -4.24 7.85
C GLN A 51 -16.07 -2.80 7.43
N PRO A 52 -17.32 -2.52 7.05
CA PRO A 52 -17.75 -1.17 6.72
C PRO A 52 -17.49 -0.17 7.85
N PHE A 53 -17.24 1.09 7.49
CA PHE A 53 -17.14 2.19 8.46
C PHE A 53 -18.42 2.27 9.31
N PRO A 54 -18.33 2.53 10.64
CA PRO A 54 -17.13 2.87 11.40
C PRO A 54 -16.36 1.68 11.99
N ALA A 55 -16.81 0.44 11.76
CA ALA A 55 -16.18 -0.74 12.35
C ALA A 55 -14.81 -1.07 11.70
N GLY A 56 -14.61 -0.67 10.44
CA GLY A 56 -13.35 -0.77 9.71
C GLY A 56 -13.26 0.27 8.59
N VAL A 57 -12.40 0.00 7.60
CA VAL A 57 -12.19 0.85 6.41
C VAL A 57 -13.00 0.40 5.19
N GLY A 58 -13.74 -0.70 5.31
CA GLY A 58 -14.44 -1.34 4.20
C GLY A 58 -13.53 -2.20 3.31
N THR A 59 -14.14 -2.86 2.33
CA THR A 59 -13.43 -3.64 1.33
C THR A 59 -12.91 -2.77 0.19
N GLY A 60 -11.73 -3.09 -0.32
CA GLY A 60 -11.03 -2.26 -1.30
C GLY A 60 -9.52 -2.28 -1.12
N GLY A 61 -8.86 -1.24 -1.62
CA GLY A 61 -7.42 -1.11 -1.52
C GLY A 61 -6.95 0.31 -1.67
N ILE A 62 -5.72 0.53 -1.23
CA ILE A 62 -5.00 1.80 -1.38
C ILE A 62 -3.66 1.54 -2.04
N TRP A 63 -3.21 2.51 -2.81
CA TRP A 63 -1.84 2.63 -3.25
C TRP A 63 -1.42 4.09 -3.08
N TYR A 64 -0.26 4.29 -2.48
CA TYR A 64 0.38 5.57 -2.31
C TYR A 64 1.84 5.46 -2.76
N TRP A 65 2.32 6.53 -3.35
CA TRP A 65 3.71 6.85 -3.56
C TRP A 65 3.97 8.18 -2.87
N VAL A 66 5.03 8.24 -2.09
CA VAL A 66 5.46 9.42 -1.33
C VAL A 66 6.93 9.66 -1.62
N GLU A 67 7.26 10.83 -2.14
CA GLU A 67 8.62 11.35 -2.17
C GLU A 67 8.89 12.09 -0.86
N LEU A 68 10.02 11.79 -0.23
CA LEU A 68 10.47 12.46 0.99
C LEU A 68 11.66 13.35 0.66
N ASP A 69 11.53 14.64 0.93
CA ASP A 69 12.56 15.64 0.65
C ASP A 69 13.44 15.85 1.86
N ALA A 70 14.72 16.20 1.64
CA ALA A 70 15.70 16.34 2.70
C ALA A 70 15.37 17.43 3.74
N ASP A 71 14.45 18.35 3.42
CA ASP A 71 14.02 19.44 4.30
C ASP A 71 12.83 19.07 5.23
N GLY A 72 12.39 17.81 5.20
CA GLY A 72 11.27 17.33 6.02
C GLY A 72 9.90 17.45 5.34
N THR A 73 9.86 17.86 4.07
CA THR A 73 8.63 17.88 3.25
C THR A 73 8.56 16.67 2.32
N GLY A 74 7.53 16.60 1.50
CA GLY A 74 7.33 15.52 0.57
C GLY A 74 6.08 15.68 -0.30
N ASP A 75 6.08 15.01 -1.44
CA ASP A 75 4.96 14.96 -2.38
C ASP A 75 4.30 13.59 -2.35
N LEU A 76 2.96 13.58 -2.42
CA LEU A 76 2.14 12.38 -2.34
C LEU A 76 1.27 12.23 -3.59
N SER A 77 1.32 11.04 -4.18
CA SER A 77 0.39 10.61 -5.22
C SER A 77 -0.15 9.23 -4.86
N GLY A 78 -1.44 9.00 -5.09
CA GLY A 78 -2.03 7.71 -4.77
C GLY A 78 -3.33 7.46 -5.52
N ALA A 79 -3.90 6.31 -5.19
CA ALA A 79 -5.25 5.94 -5.57
C ALA A 79 -5.85 5.10 -4.45
N ALA A 80 -7.16 5.24 -4.27
CA ALA A 80 -7.95 4.33 -3.46
C ALA A 80 -9.02 3.70 -4.33
N CYS A 81 -9.30 2.43 -4.10
CA CYS A 81 -10.46 1.76 -4.64
C CYS A 81 -11.30 1.21 -3.49
N GLY A 82 -12.60 1.28 -3.66
CA GLY A 82 -13.58 0.69 -2.74
C GLY A 82 -14.51 -0.18 -3.53
N HIS A 83 -14.91 -1.29 -2.94
CA HIS A 83 -16.03 -2.07 -3.46
C HIS A 83 -16.94 -2.47 -2.31
N THR A 84 -18.24 -2.47 -2.52
CA THR A 84 -19.18 -3.06 -1.57
C THR A 84 -19.43 -4.50 -1.97
N VAL A 85 -19.23 -5.42 -1.02
CA VAL A 85 -19.65 -6.80 -1.21
C VAL A 85 -21.17 -6.83 -1.13
N GLY A 86 -21.84 -7.04 -2.26
CA GLY A 86 -23.28 -7.24 -2.30
C GLY A 86 -23.65 -8.43 -1.40
N GLY A 87 -24.71 -8.30 -0.60
CA GLY A 87 -25.25 -9.43 0.16
C GLY A 87 -25.79 -10.54 -0.76
N VAL A 88 -26.26 -11.66 -0.18
CA VAL A 88 -26.90 -12.74 -0.93
C VAL A 88 -28.08 -12.19 -1.75
N GLY A 89 -27.87 -11.99 -3.06
CA GLY A 89 -28.89 -11.54 -4.02
C GLY A 89 -28.93 -10.04 -4.35
N GLY A 90 -28.00 -9.20 -3.86
CA GLY A 90 -27.97 -7.75 -4.13
C GLY A 90 -26.76 -7.31 -4.97
N PRO A 91 -26.86 -6.24 -5.77
CA PRO A 91 -25.72 -5.73 -6.53
C PRO A 91 -24.67 -5.14 -5.59
N GLY A 92 -23.40 -5.51 -5.80
CA GLY A 92 -22.26 -4.78 -5.26
C GLY A 92 -22.00 -3.49 -6.03
N GLY A 93 -21.24 -2.57 -5.45
CA GLY A 93 -20.76 -1.33 -6.08
C GLY A 93 -19.24 -1.30 -6.10
N ALA A 94 -18.65 -0.56 -7.03
CA ALA A 94 -17.21 -0.34 -7.10
C ALA A 94 -16.91 1.12 -7.48
N GLY A 95 -15.82 1.66 -6.94
CA GLY A 95 -15.34 3.00 -7.24
C GLY A 95 -13.84 3.12 -7.04
N ALA A 96 -13.23 4.07 -7.73
CA ALA A 96 -11.83 4.42 -7.54
C ALA A 96 -11.66 5.94 -7.59
N GLY A 97 -10.70 6.46 -6.83
CA GLY A 97 -10.36 7.87 -6.78
C GLY A 97 -8.86 8.07 -6.77
N SER A 98 -8.40 9.10 -7.46
CA SER A 98 -7.01 9.56 -7.37
C SER A 98 -6.80 10.39 -6.11
N ILE A 99 -5.66 10.21 -5.48
CA ILE A 99 -5.21 10.99 -4.33
C ILE A 99 -3.97 11.77 -4.75
N LYS A 100 -3.94 13.05 -4.40
CA LYS A 100 -2.80 13.94 -4.60
C LYS A 100 -2.68 14.81 -3.36
N GLY A 101 -1.47 15.11 -2.95
CA GLY A 101 -1.25 15.95 -1.79
C GLY A 101 0.22 16.08 -1.46
N THR A 102 0.47 16.52 -0.25
CA THR A 102 1.81 16.65 0.32
C THR A 102 1.94 15.80 1.57
N ALA A 103 3.18 15.60 1.98
CA ALA A 103 3.56 14.97 3.22
C ALA A 103 4.55 15.86 3.98
N THR A 104 4.63 15.66 5.28
CA THR A 104 5.78 16.07 6.09
C THR A 104 6.33 14.86 6.80
N TRP A 105 7.61 14.88 7.15
CA TRP A 105 8.22 13.76 7.84
C TRP A 105 9.29 14.19 8.82
N GLN A 106 9.56 13.29 9.76
CA GLN A 106 10.67 13.38 10.69
C GLN A 106 11.20 11.99 11.02
N TYR A 107 12.46 11.91 11.44
CA TYR A 107 13.00 10.66 11.99
C TYR A 107 12.37 10.35 13.35
N THR A 108 12.15 9.07 13.62
CA THR A 108 11.76 8.57 14.94
C THR A 108 12.24 7.13 15.14
N THR A 109 11.98 6.60 16.33
CA THR A 109 12.09 5.19 16.72
C THR A 109 10.69 4.66 17.04
N LEU A 110 10.52 3.35 17.27
CA LEU A 110 9.24 2.85 17.77
C LEU A 110 8.90 3.41 19.16
N GLU A 111 9.90 3.65 20.01
CA GLU A 111 9.72 4.18 21.38
C GLU A 111 9.25 5.64 21.39
N THR A 112 9.78 6.44 20.48
CA THR A 112 9.53 7.90 20.40
C THR A 112 8.49 8.27 19.34
N ALA A 113 7.76 7.30 18.80
CA ALA A 113 6.78 7.54 17.75
C ALA A 113 5.69 8.54 18.22
N PRO A 114 5.22 9.45 17.34
CA PRO A 114 4.12 10.34 17.68
C PRO A 114 2.88 9.55 18.14
N PRO A 115 2.14 10.03 19.16
CA PRO A 115 0.91 9.38 19.58
C PRO A 115 -0.08 9.22 18.41
N GLY A 116 -0.60 8.01 18.24
CA GLY A 116 -1.53 7.70 17.15
C GLY A 116 -0.87 7.42 15.80
N ALA A 117 0.47 7.44 15.72
CA ALA A 117 1.16 7.00 14.51
C ALA A 117 0.84 5.53 14.21
N ILE A 118 0.55 5.25 12.94
CA ILE A 118 0.18 3.93 12.46
C ILE A 118 1.45 3.13 12.22
N PHE A 119 1.62 2.08 13.02
CA PHE A 119 2.66 1.09 12.80
C PHE A 119 2.10 -0.11 12.04
N PHE A 120 2.75 -0.42 10.94
CA PHE A 120 2.31 -1.45 10.00
C PHE A 120 2.93 -2.83 10.23
N GLY A 121 3.67 -3.03 11.34
CA GLY A 121 4.40 -4.28 11.60
C GLY A 121 5.66 -4.44 10.75
N THR A 122 6.08 -3.40 10.04
CA THR A 122 7.28 -3.37 9.21
C THR A 122 8.48 -2.91 10.02
N PHE A 123 9.20 -3.85 10.64
CA PHE A 123 10.33 -3.52 11.52
C PHE A 123 11.57 -3.07 10.73
N ASP A 124 12.11 -1.92 11.11
CA ASP A 124 13.43 -1.45 10.63
C ASP A 124 14.56 -2.13 11.45
N PRO A 125 15.59 -2.71 10.80
CA PRO A 125 16.70 -3.38 11.49
C PRO A 125 17.50 -2.48 12.46
N HIS A 126 17.41 -1.17 12.32
CA HIS A 126 18.12 -0.18 13.14
C HIS A 126 17.18 0.60 14.07
N ASP A 127 15.91 0.17 14.17
CA ASP A 127 14.85 0.87 14.91
C ASP A 127 14.71 2.35 14.47
N ARG A 128 14.84 2.62 13.17
CA ARG A 128 14.71 3.96 12.60
C ARG A 128 13.61 4.04 11.57
N TYR A 129 12.71 5.02 11.75
CA TYR A 129 11.54 5.21 10.92
C TYR A 129 11.42 6.66 10.45
N TYR A 130 10.87 6.83 9.25
CA TYR A 130 10.21 8.05 8.85
C TYR A 130 8.81 8.06 9.48
N ALA A 131 8.50 9.04 10.32
CA ALA A 131 7.14 9.35 10.72
C ALA A 131 6.52 10.29 9.68
N VAL A 132 5.88 9.72 8.67
CA VAL A 132 5.35 10.42 7.51
C VAL A 132 3.90 10.83 7.79
N THR A 133 3.64 12.13 7.89
CA THR A 133 2.28 12.68 8.00
C THR A 133 1.79 13.11 6.63
N ILE A 134 0.70 12.52 6.16
CA ILE A 134 0.14 12.83 4.84
C ILE A 134 -1.03 13.81 4.94
N THR A 135 -1.58 14.20 3.79
CA THR A 135 -2.61 15.27 3.68
C THR A 135 -3.89 15.01 4.48
N ASP A 136 -4.23 13.75 4.78
CA ASP A 136 -5.40 13.42 5.62
C ASP A 136 -5.14 13.54 7.13
N GLY A 137 -3.92 13.91 7.52
CA GLY A 137 -3.48 14.07 8.89
C GLY A 137 -3.03 12.77 9.57
N SER A 138 -3.11 11.62 8.90
CA SER A 138 -2.56 10.38 9.43
C SER A 138 -1.04 10.36 9.37
N THR A 139 -0.40 9.86 10.43
CA THR A 139 1.05 9.68 10.51
C THR A 139 1.38 8.20 10.43
N TRP A 140 2.28 7.81 9.51
CA TRP A 140 2.69 6.44 9.27
C TRP A 140 4.14 6.23 9.66
N LEU A 141 4.45 5.10 10.29
CA LEU A 141 5.83 4.70 10.57
C LEU A 141 6.35 3.82 9.43
N ILE A 142 7.27 4.39 8.64
CA ILE A 142 7.89 3.74 7.49
C ILE A 142 9.36 3.45 7.82
N PRO A 143 9.89 2.23 7.61
CA PRO A 143 11.30 1.94 7.81
C PRO A 143 12.21 2.89 7.02
N THR A 144 13.36 3.24 7.59
CA THR A 144 14.38 4.03 6.87
C THR A 144 15.29 3.16 6.02
N THR A 145 15.38 1.87 6.35
CA THR A 145 16.18 0.91 5.59
C THR A 145 15.50 0.61 4.26
N THR A 146 16.22 0.86 3.17
CA THR A 146 15.80 0.50 1.80
C THR A 146 15.41 -0.97 1.71
N GLY A 147 14.28 -1.27 1.09
CA GLY A 147 13.81 -2.64 0.95
C GLY A 147 12.32 -2.75 0.63
N HIS A 148 11.87 -4.00 0.51
CA HIS A 148 10.47 -4.36 0.36
C HIS A 148 10.00 -5.10 1.60
N TYR A 149 8.92 -4.61 2.20
CA TYR A 149 8.31 -5.13 3.41
C TYR A 149 6.90 -5.58 3.08
N ALA A 150 6.54 -6.82 3.38
CA ALA A 150 5.21 -7.35 3.13
C ALA A 150 4.64 -8.00 4.39
N GLN A 151 3.38 -7.69 4.69
CA GLN A 151 2.64 -8.25 5.81
C GLN A 151 1.33 -8.83 5.32
N LYS A 152 1.08 -10.10 5.67
CA LYS A 152 -0.22 -10.75 5.47
C LYS A 152 -0.88 -10.90 6.82
N LEU A 153 -1.87 -10.06 7.10
CA LEU A 153 -2.55 -10.01 8.40
C LEU A 153 -3.64 -11.08 8.51
N ALA A 154 -4.27 -11.39 7.39
CA ALA A 154 -5.25 -12.46 7.24
C ALA A 154 -5.36 -12.88 5.78
N ASN A 155 -6.15 -13.91 5.49
CA ASN A 155 -6.55 -14.17 4.11
C ASN A 155 -7.34 -12.96 3.58
N GLY A 156 -6.94 -12.45 2.41
CA GLY A 156 -7.53 -11.26 1.78
C GLY A 156 -7.13 -9.93 2.44
N VAL A 157 -6.19 -9.91 3.39
CA VAL A 157 -5.73 -8.68 4.05
C VAL A 157 -4.21 -8.61 4.01
N GLN A 158 -3.70 -7.67 3.22
CA GLN A 158 -2.28 -7.54 2.95
C GLN A 158 -1.85 -6.08 2.89
N LEU A 159 -0.60 -5.86 3.26
CA LEU A 159 0.09 -4.58 3.16
C LEU A 159 1.48 -4.83 2.59
N GLN A 160 1.93 -3.92 1.74
CA GLN A 160 3.29 -3.88 1.24
C GLN A 160 3.83 -2.45 1.32
N ILE A 161 5.10 -2.32 1.68
CA ILE A 161 5.84 -1.07 1.72
C ILE A 161 7.15 -1.28 0.96
N THR A 162 7.46 -0.42 0.01
CA THR A 162 8.78 -0.34 -0.63
C THR A 162 9.42 0.98 -0.24
N VAL A 163 10.69 0.93 0.18
CA VAL A 163 11.50 2.11 0.46
C VAL A 163 12.69 2.08 -0.48
N ALA A 164 12.85 3.11 -1.28
CA ALA A 164 13.93 3.33 -2.23
C ALA A 164 14.63 4.67 -1.94
N PRO A 165 15.92 4.82 -2.29
CA PRO A 165 16.58 6.13 -2.26
C PRO A 165 16.01 7.09 -3.30
#